data_AF-A0AAD3H5N2-F1
#
_entry.id   AF-A0AAD3H5N2-F1
#
_cell.length_a   1.000
_cell.length_b   1.000
_cell.length_c   1.000
_cell.angle_alpha   90.00
_cell.angle_beta   90.00
_cell.angle_gamma   90.00
#
_symmetry.space_group_name_H-M   'P 1'
#
loop_
_entity.id
_entity.type
_entity.pdbx_description
1 polymer ?
#
loop_
_entity_poly.entity_id
_entity_poly.type
_entity_poly.pdbx_seq_one_letter_code
_entity_poly.pdbx_strand_id
1 'polypeptide(L)'
;MKNILLWITFASACLCVDSFAPSAASRTLISKPLAGFQQSLDQQASTTIKLNQSSSTNEEAVSFSYGDFAKKYPFANNIAIATTKTAAADLLAQVVIAQTPVSEIDWQRSLLFCAFGAIYLGGFQYLYQVNVFKKLFDVDKFTTQSWSEKAKDIDGLKGLAGQTVLDLTVLTLIYLPTFYIFKAGVFSGSMDPSVWTSTGLENYQSNFAKDEFDLLRVWFPADIVCFSVPLYLRLPVRHVVSFVWTAYLSFARGGH
;
A
#
# COMPACT_ATOMS: atom_id res chain seq x y z
N MET A 1 -2.05 -0.99 -25.04
CA MET A 1 -3.10 -1.59 -24.18
C MET A 1 -3.12 -3.13 -24.20
N LYS A 2 -2.91 -3.82 -25.33
CA LYS A 2 -2.91 -5.29 -25.37
C LYS A 2 -1.77 -5.98 -24.58
N ASN A 3 -0.65 -5.28 -24.33
CA ASN A 3 0.52 -5.86 -23.65
C ASN A 3 0.49 -5.72 -22.11
N ILE A 4 -0.42 -4.91 -21.57
CA ILE A 4 -0.72 -4.89 -20.12
C ILE A 4 -1.47 -6.18 -19.74
N LEU A 5 -2.30 -6.72 -20.63
CA LEU A 5 -2.95 -8.02 -20.41
C LEU A 5 -1.96 -9.17 -20.36
N LEU A 6 -0.87 -9.14 -21.15
CA LEU A 6 0.13 -10.21 -21.15
C LEU A 6 0.86 -10.30 -19.79
N TRP A 7 1.11 -9.16 -19.15
CA TRP A 7 1.70 -9.08 -17.80
C TRP A 7 0.72 -9.47 -16.69
N ILE A 8 -0.57 -9.14 -16.82
CA ILE A 8 -1.63 -9.67 -15.95
C ILE A 8 -1.68 -11.21 -16.06
N THR A 9 -1.44 -11.75 -17.26
CA THR A 9 -1.46 -13.20 -17.49
C THR A 9 -0.26 -13.90 -16.83
N PHE A 10 0.93 -13.29 -16.84
CA PHE A 10 2.12 -13.85 -16.18
C PHE A 10 2.01 -13.81 -14.64
N ALA A 11 1.46 -12.73 -14.09
CA ALA A 11 1.13 -12.66 -12.66
C ALA A 11 -0.02 -13.62 -12.28
N SER A 12 -0.98 -13.86 -13.19
CA SER A 12 -2.09 -14.78 -12.99
C SER A 12 -1.66 -16.26 -13.04
N ALA A 13 -0.58 -16.60 -13.74
CA ALA A 13 -0.04 -17.97 -13.77
C ALA A 13 0.57 -18.43 -12.43
N CYS A 14 0.99 -17.48 -11.58
CA CYS A 14 1.40 -17.77 -10.19
C CYS A 14 0.23 -17.84 -9.20
N LEU A 15 -1.01 -17.55 -9.63
CA LEU A 15 -2.21 -17.44 -8.77
C LEU A 15 -3.19 -18.63 -8.88
N CYS A 16 -2.86 -19.68 -9.62
CA CYS A 16 -3.63 -20.93 -9.59
C CYS A 16 -3.30 -21.75 -8.33
N VAL A 17 -3.79 -21.29 -7.18
CA VAL A 17 -4.04 -22.14 -6.01
C VAL A 17 -5.48 -21.88 -5.58
N ASP A 18 -6.28 -22.94 -5.61
CA ASP A 18 -7.73 -22.95 -5.61
C ASP A 18 -8.44 -22.10 -4.55
N SER A 19 -9.52 -21.47 -5.00
CA SER A 19 -10.54 -20.81 -4.19
C SER A 19 -11.17 -21.79 -3.19
N PHE A 20 -10.92 -21.57 -1.90
CA PHE A 20 -11.73 -22.15 -0.83
C PHE A 20 -12.46 -21.01 -0.10
N ALA A 21 -13.79 -20.98 -0.26
CA ALA A 21 -14.67 -20.05 0.44
C ALA A 21 -14.79 -20.42 1.93
N PRO A 22 -14.72 -19.47 2.88
CA PRO A 22 -15.13 -19.74 4.25
C PRO A 22 -16.64 -19.58 4.41
N SER A 23 -17.25 -20.67 4.85
CA SER A 23 -18.63 -20.79 5.33
C SER A 23 -18.91 -19.84 6.50
N ALA A 24 -20.04 -19.12 6.40
CA ALA A 24 -20.59 -18.31 7.48
C ALA A 24 -21.45 -19.19 8.40
N ALA A 25 -21.11 -19.25 9.69
CA ALA A 25 -21.96 -19.87 10.70
C ALA A 25 -22.04 -19.03 11.99
N SER A 26 -23.29 -18.64 12.27
CA SER A 26 -23.93 -18.51 13.58
C SER A 26 -23.39 -17.52 14.62
N ARG A 27 -24.12 -16.42 14.79
CA ARG A 27 -24.57 -15.99 16.13
C ARG A 27 -26.06 -15.67 16.13
N THR A 28 -26.77 -16.50 16.88
CA THR A 28 -28.21 -16.45 17.13
C THR A 28 -28.55 -15.42 18.21
N LEU A 29 -29.71 -14.80 17.96
CA LEU A 29 -30.59 -13.96 18.77
C LEU A 29 -30.77 -14.36 20.24
N ILE A 30 -31.17 -13.37 21.06
CA ILE A 30 -32.11 -13.35 22.22
C ILE A 30 -31.93 -11.95 22.86
N SER A 31 -32.89 -11.10 23.23
CA SER A 31 -34.34 -10.99 23.14
C SER A 31 -34.71 -9.55 23.58
N LYS A 32 -35.60 -8.86 22.85
CA LYS A 32 -36.44 -7.74 23.37
C LYS A 32 -37.60 -8.34 24.22
N PRO A 33 -38.54 -7.61 24.87
CA PRO A 33 -38.79 -6.15 24.91
C PRO A 33 -39.18 -5.57 26.30
N LEU A 34 -39.30 -4.25 26.41
CA LEU A 34 -40.37 -3.66 27.23
C LEU A 34 -40.87 -2.37 26.58
N ALA A 35 -42.19 -2.36 26.40
CA ALA A 35 -42.96 -1.41 25.63
C ALA A 35 -43.53 -0.31 26.53
N GLY A 36 -43.80 0.85 25.91
CA GLY A 36 -44.97 1.65 26.23
C GLY A 36 -44.88 2.55 27.45
N PHE A 37 -44.39 3.79 27.27
CA PHE A 37 -44.88 4.94 28.03
C PHE A 37 -44.54 6.32 27.42
N GLN A 38 -44.59 6.48 26.09
CA GLN A 38 -44.34 7.82 25.52
C GLN A 38 -45.07 8.01 24.18
N GLN A 39 -46.37 7.76 24.15
CA GLN A 39 -47.18 7.86 22.94
C GLN A 39 -48.47 8.69 23.12
N SER A 40 -48.47 9.69 24.02
CA SER A 40 -49.70 10.40 24.38
C SER A 40 -49.64 11.93 24.49
N LEU A 41 -48.51 12.63 24.26
CA LEU A 41 -48.47 14.08 24.53
C LEU A 41 -47.81 15.00 23.49
N ASP A 42 -47.52 14.53 22.28
CA ASP A 42 -47.01 15.44 21.21
C ASP A 42 -47.91 15.51 19.96
N GLN A 43 -49.08 14.85 19.96
CA GLN A 43 -49.92 14.71 18.76
C GLN A 43 -51.02 15.79 18.60
N GLN A 44 -50.89 16.96 19.24
CA GLN A 44 -51.91 18.01 19.13
C GLN A 44 -51.43 19.46 18.97
N ALA A 45 -50.14 19.72 18.76
CA ALA A 45 -49.64 21.09 18.62
C ALA A 45 -48.65 21.27 17.47
N SER A 46 -49.01 20.90 16.23
CA SER A 46 -48.31 21.46 15.06
C SER A 46 -49.05 21.32 13.72
N THR A 47 -50.39 21.37 13.74
CA THR A 47 -51.25 21.28 12.53
C THR A 47 -51.58 22.66 11.94
N THR A 48 -50.72 23.67 12.10
CA THR A 48 -51.01 25.03 11.58
C THR A 48 -49.77 25.80 11.14
N ILE A 49 -48.90 25.22 10.31
CA ILE A 49 -48.11 25.98 9.31
C ILE A 49 -47.87 25.06 8.10
N LYS A 50 -48.89 24.93 7.23
CA LYS A 50 -48.70 24.54 5.83
C LYS A 50 -49.16 25.73 5.00
N LEU A 51 -48.21 26.51 4.47
CA LEU A 51 -48.31 27.32 3.25
C LEU A 51 -47.14 28.33 3.19
N ASN A 52 -45.92 27.83 2.97
CA ASN A 52 -44.85 28.47 2.20
C ASN A 52 -43.56 27.66 2.36
N GLN A 53 -43.44 26.57 1.61
CA GLN A 53 -42.12 26.06 1.24
C GLN A 53 -42.11 25.90 -0.26
N SER A 54 -41.60 26.96 -0.87
CA SER A 54 -41.00 26.99 -2.20
C SER A 54 -40.28 25.68 -2.51
N SER A 55 -40.61 25.15 -3.68
CA SER A 55 -39.89 24.12 -4.40
C SER A 55 -38.41 24.47 -4.50
N SER A 56 -37.64 24.09 -3.48
CA SER A 56 -36.19 23.97 -3.59
C SER A 56 -35.95 22.58 -4.14
N THR A 57 -35.46 22.52 -5.37
CA THR A 57 -34.81 21.34 -5.90
C THR A 57 -33.71 20.97 -4.92
N ASN A 58 -33.94 19.91 -4.13
CA ASN A 58 -32.90 19.25 -3.36
C ASN A 58 -31.89 18.71 -4.37
N GLU A 59 -30.88 19.50 -4.70
CA GLU A 59 -29.59 18.96 -5.07
C GLU A 59 -29.14 18.16 -3.85
N GLU A 60 -29.40 16.85 -3.87
CA GLU A 60 -28.74 15.93 -2.95
C GLU A 60 -27.23 16.09 -3.18
N ALA A 61 -26.61 16.90 -2.33
CA ALA A 61 -25.17 17.03 -2.29
C ALA A 61 -24.63 15.61 -2.06
N VAL A 62 -24.07 15.02 -3.11
CA VAL A 62 -23.44 13.71 -3.06
C VAL A 62 -22.25 13.83 -2.11
N SER A 63 -22.47 13.53 -0.84
CA SER A 63 -21.46 13.55 0.21
C SER A 63 -20.52 12.37 0.00
N PHE A 64 -19.38 12.62 -0.64
CA PHE A 64 -18.32 11.63 -0.77
C PHE A 64 -17.70 11.31 0.61
N SER A 65 -17.81 10.05 1.03
CA SER A 65 -17.15 9.53 2.23
C SER A 65 -15.94 8.69 1.84
N TYR A 66 -14.74 9.21 2.13
CA TYR A 66 -13.48 8.48 1.89
C TYR A 66 -13.45 7.13 2.64
N GLY A 67 -13.98 7.10 3.87
CA GLY A 67 -14.03 5.87 4.67
C GLY A 67 -14.85 4.77 4.00
N ASP A 68 -15.97 5.12 3.38
CA ASP A 68 -16.83 4.16 2.68
C ASP A 68 -16.21 3.73 1.35
N PHE A 69 -15.58 4.66 0.62
CA PHE A 69 -14.81 4.31 -0.58
C PHE A 69 -13.67 3.34 -0.27
N ALA A 70 -12.86 3.62 0.75
CA ALA A 70 -11.72 2.79 1.12
C ALA A 70 -12.15 1.38 1.58
N LYS A 71 -13.29 1.26 2.27
CA LYS A 71 -13.87 -0.03 2.65
C LYS A 71 -14.45 -0.79 1.46
N LYS A 72 -15.12 -0.10 0.53
CA LYS A 72 -15.76 -0.70 -0.64
C LYS A 72 -14.75 -1.12 -1.72
N TYR A 73 -13.66 -0.38 -1.88
CA TYR A 73 -12.63 -0.59 -2.89
C TYR A 73 -11.21 -0.57 -2.31
N PRO A 74 -10.85 -1.48 -1.39
CA PRO A 74 -9.57 -1.44 -0.68
C PRO A 74 -8.35 -1.57 -1.59
N PHE A 75 -8.46 -2.36 -2.66
CA PHE A 75 -7.39 -2.51 -3.66
C PHE A 75 -7.17 -1.22 -4.47
N ALA A 76 -8.24 -0.61 -4.98
CA ALA A 76 -8.15 0.65 -5.72
C ALA A 76 -7.62 1.78 -4.83
N ASN A 77 -8.06 1.82 -3.56
CA ASN A 77 -7.55 2.75 -2.58
C ASN A 77 -6.04 2.57 -2.35
N ASN A 78 -5.56 1.33 -2.23
CA ASN A 78 -4.13 1.06 -2.08
C ASN A 78 -3.31 1.51 -3.31
N ILE A 79 -3.78 1.23 -4.53
CA ILE A 79 -3.14 1.71 -5.76
C ILE A 79 -3.08 3.24 -5.77
N ALA A 80 -4.18 3.92 -5.46
CA ALA A 80 -4.24 5.38 -5.46
C ALA A 80 -3.25 5.98 -4.46
N ILE A 81 -3.21 5.47 -3.22
CA ILE A 81 -2.27 5.91 -2.19
C ILE A 81 -0.84 5.63 -2.61
N ALA A 82 -0.54 4.43 -3.10
CA ALA A 82 0.80 4.03 -3.49
C ALA A 82 1.33 4.91 -4.62
N THR A 83 0.53 5.13 -5.66
CA THR A 83 0.86 5.98 -6.82
C THR A 83 1.08 7.43 -6.39
N THR A 84 0.16 7.99 -5.60
CA THR A 84 0.27 9.38 -5.13
C THR A 84 1.48 9.57 -4.24
N LYS A 85 1.73 8.61 -3.34
CA LYS A 85 2.88 8.62 -2.43
C LYS A 85 4.20 8.60 -3.20
N THR A 86 4.35 7.73 -4.19
CA THR A 86 5.60 7.65 -4.96
C THR A 86 5.80 8.86 -5.86
N ALA A 87 4.74 9.39 -6.46
CA ALA A 87 4.78 10.65 -7.21
C ALA A 87 5.21 11.83 -6.32
N ALA A 88 4.63 11.94 -5.13
CA ALA A 88 4.97 13.00 -4.18
C ALA A 88 6.40 12.87 -3.65
N ALA A 89 6.86 11.63 -3.37
CA ALA A 89 8.24 11.38 -2.95
C ALA A 89 9.25 11.75 -4.04
N ASP A 90 8.92 11.45 -5.30
CA ASP A 90 9.73 11.83 -6.44
C ASP A 90 9.79 13.36 -6.61
N LEU A 91 8.64 14.04 -6.61
CA LEU A 91 8.60 15.51 -6.70
C LEU A 91 9.37 16.18 -5.57
N LEU A 92 9.27 15.66 -4.34
CA LEU A 92 10.06 16.12 -3.21
C LEU A 92 11.56 15.90 -3.46
N ALA A 93 11.95 14.76 -4.00
CA ALA A 93 13.34 14.49 -4.35
C ALA A 93 13.86 15.45 -5.44
N GLN A 94 13.05 15.76 -6.45
CA GLN A 94 13.44 16.71 -7.50
C GLN A 94 13.57 18.14 -6.94
N VAL A 95 12.51 18.64 -6.32
CA VAL A 95 12.40 20.07 -5.98
C VAL A 95 13.13 20.41 -4.69
N VAL A 96 13.04 19.55 -3.67
CA VAL A 96 13.57 19.85 -2.33
C VAL A 96 14.97 19.27 -2.12
N ILE A 97 15.23 18.05 -2.57
CA ILE A 97 16.53 17.41 -2.34
C ILE A 97 17.53 17.84 -3.42
N ALA A 98 17.16 17.71 -4.70
CA ALA A 98 18.01 18.09 -5.83
C ALA A 98 17.95 19.59 -6.17
N GLN A 99 17.06 20.35 -5.53
CA GLN A 99 16.88 21.79 -5.76
C GLN A 99 16.61 22.13 -7.24
N THR A 100 15.94 21.22 -7.96
CA THR A 100 15.56 21.42 -9.36
C THR A 100 14.44 22.48 -9.46
N PRO A 101 14.59 23.51 -10.30
CA PRO A 101 13.52 24.47 -10.57
C PRO A 101 12.25 23.77 -11.06
N VAL A 102 11.08 24.26 -10.68
CA VAL A 102 9.79 23.64 -11.06
C VAL A 102 9.59 23.56 -12.58
N SER A 103 10.20 24.46 -13.35
CA SER A 103 10.20 24.44 -14.82
C SER A 103 11.03 23.32 -15.45
N GLU A 104 11.94 22.72 -14.69
CA GLU A 104 12.91 21.72 -15.14
C GLU A 104 12.64 20.34 -14.53
N ILE A 105 11.42 20.13 -14.00
CA ILE A 105 11.00 18.82 -13.47
C ILE A 105 11.10 17.76 -14.57
N ASP A 106 11.76 16.65 -14.24
CA ASP A 106 11.82 15.47 -15.08
C ASP A 106 10.53 14.66 -14.92
N TRP A 107 9.64 14.84 -15.90
CA TRP A 107 8.36 14.13 -15.95
C TRP A 107 8.50 12.65 -16.34
N GLN A 108 9.59 12.25 -17.01
CA GLN A 108 9.85 10.82 -17.29
C GLN A 108 10.19 10.10 -15.99
N ARG A 109 11.01 10.73 -15.14
CA ARG A 109 11.27 10.24 -13.79
C ARG A 109 9.98 10.16 -12.95
N SER A 110 9.13 11.17 -12.97
CA SER A 110 7.84 11.10 -12.27
C SER A 110 6.93 10.00 -12.81
N LEU A 111 6.92 9.78 -14.14
CA LEU A 111 6.19 8.66 -14.75
C LEU A 111 6.70 7.31 -14.26
N LEU A 112 8.02 7.12 -14.16
CA LEU A 112 8.63 5.91 -13.59
C LEU A 112 8.11 5.64 -12.18
N PHE A 113 8.18 6.63 -11.28
CA PHE A 113 7.73 6.44 -9.90
C PHE A 113 6.21 6.29 -9.78
N CYS A 114 5.42 6.95 -10.63
CA CYS A 114 3.98 6.72 -10.73
C CYS A 114 3.66 5.28 -11.16
N ALA A 115 4.26 4.81 -12.26
CA ALA A 115 4.01 3.47 -12.80
C ALA A 115 4.46 2.37 -11.83
N PHE A 116 5.66 2.53 -11.26
CA PHE A 116 6.20 1.61 -10.26
C PHE A 116 5.34 1.63 -8.97
N GLY A 117 4.91 2.81 -8.53
CA GLY A 117 3.99 2.99 -7.41
C GLY A 117 2.65 2.28 -7.61
N ALA A 118 2.04 2.44 -8.79
CA ALA A 118 0.75 1.83 -9.10
C ALA A 118 0.85 0.31 -9.21
N ILE A 119 1.80 -0.18 -10.00
CA ILE A 119 1.86 -1.60 -10.38
C ILE A 119 2.52 -2.43 -9.28
N TYR A 120 3.70 -2.02 -8.82
CA TYR A 120 4.44 -2.79 -7.82
C TYR A 120 3.86 -2.55 -6.42
N LEU A 121 3.90 -1.32 -5.91
CA LEU A 121 3.48 -1.03 -4.54
C LEU A 121 1.95 -1.12 -4.36
N GLY A 122 1.20 -0.69 -5.38
CA GLY A 122 -0.26 -0.71 -5.38
C GLY A 122 -0.83 -2.11 -5.62
N GLY A 123 -0.33 -2.78 -6.66
CA GLY A 123 -0.79 -4.09 -7.11
C GLY A 123 -0.12 -5.25 -6.39
N PHE A 124 1.14 -5.53 -6.76
CA PHE A 124 1.87 -6.71 -6.30
C PHE A 124 2.05 -6.75 -4.78
N GLN A 125 2.49 -5.65 -4.18
CA GLN A 125 2.75 -5.59 -2.74
C GLN A 125 1.47 -5.81 -1.91
N TYR A 126 0.32 -5.32 -2.37
CA TYR A 126 -0.97 -5.60 -1.72
C TYR A 126 -1.28 -7.09 -1.73
N LEU A 127 -1.16 -7.74 -2.89
CA LEU A 127 -1.42 -9.17 -3.03
C LEU A 127 -0.46 -10.00 -2.17
N TYR A 128 0.82 -9.68 -2.20
CA TYR A 128 1.84 -10.34 -1.40
C TYR A 128 1.57 -10.19 0.11
N GLN A 129 1.34 -8.96 0.59
CA GLN A 129 1.12 -8.72 2.01
C GLN A 129 -0.18 -9.35 2.52
N VAL A 130 -1.27 -9.28 1.74
CA VAL A 130 -2.57 -9.82 2.15
C VAL A 130 -2.61 -11.34 2.07
N ASN A 131 -2.06 -11.94 1.02
CA ASN A 131 -2.25 -13.38 0.76
C ASN A 131 -1.12 -14.25 1.30
N VAL A 132 0.12 -13.75 1.32
CA VAL A 132 1.31 -14.53 1.71
C VAL A 132 1.68 -14.24 3.15
N PHE A 133 1.90 -12.96 3.47
CA PHE A 133 2.46 -12.58 4.77
C PHE A 133 1.54 -12.92 5.94
N LYS A 134 0.21 -12.72 5.78
CA LYS A 134 -0.79 -13.08 6.80
C LYS A 134 -0.89 -14.58 7.07
N LYS A 135 -0.50 -15.43 6.12
CA LYS A 135 -0.57 -16.90 6.28
C LYS A 135 0.69 -17.47 6.93
N LEU A 136 1.83 -16.80 6.78
CA LEU A 136 3.13 -17.32 7.21
C LEU A 136 3.46 -17.00 8.67
N PHE A 137 2.91 -15.92 9.24
CA PHE A 137 3.28 -15.48 10.58
C PHE A 137 2.06 -15.13 11.44
N ASP A 138 1.93 -15.81 12.58
CA ASP A 138 1.02 -15.44 13.66
C ASP A 138 1.75 -14.52 14.64
N VAL A 139 1.40 -13.23 14.62
CA VAL A 139 2.20 -12.13 15.20
C VAL A 139 1.48 -11.33 16.28
N ASP A 140 0.22 -11.64 16.54
CA ASP A 140 -0.62 -10.85 17.44
C ASP A 140 -0.14 -10.98 18.89
N LYS A 141 0.35 -12.16 19.28
CA LYS A 141 0.90 -12.39 20.62
C LYS A 141 2.20 -11.62 20.88
N PHE A 142 3.11 -11.57 19.91
CA PHE A 142 4.41 -10.91 20.11
C PHE A 142 4.27 -9.39 20.15
N THR A 143 3.45 -8.81 19.28
CA THR A 143 3.36 -7.35 19.12
C THR A 143 2.68 -6.62 20.27
N THR A 144 1.83 -7.32 21.03
CA THR A 144 1.07 -6.79 22.17
C THR A 144 1.85 -6.74 23.48
N GLN A 145 2.99 -7.44 23.56
CA GLN A 145 3.84 -7.48 24.75
C GLN A 145 4.63 -6.17 24.97
N SER A 146 5.03 -5.93 26.23
CA SER A 146 5.97 -4.85 26.55
C SER A 146 7.37 -5.14 26.00
N TRP A 147 8.20 -4.11 25.82
CA TRP A 147 9.56 -4.29 25.27
C TRP A 147 10.45 -5.22 26.10
N SER A 148 10.29 -5.22 27.43
CA SER A 148 11.03 -6.13 28.31
C SER A 148 10.60 -7.60 28.15
N GLU A 149 9.34 -7.84 27.81
CA GLU A 149 8.81 -9.19 27.59
C GLU A 149 9.18 -9.70 26.20
N LYS A 150 9.11 -8.83 25.18
CA LYS A 150 9.57 -9.12 23.81
C LYS A 150 11.03 -9.60 23.78
N ALA A 151 11.90 -8.99 24.59
CA ALA A 151 13.30 -9.39 24.67
C ALA A 151 13.51 -10.82 25.24
N LYS A 152 12.50 -11.37 25.94
CA LYS A 152 12.51 -12.71 26.53
C LYS A 152 11.72 -13.73 25.72
N ASP A 153 10.85 -13.27 24.81
CA ASP A 153 10.03 -14.12 23.93
C ASP A 153 10.85 -14.62 22.73
N ILE A 154 11.59 -15.71 22.94
CA ILE A 154 12.47 -16.31 21.92
C ILE A 154 11.71 -16.71 20.65
N ASP A 155 10.48 -17.22 20.78
CA ASP A 155 9.67 -17.62 19.63
C ASP A 155 9.16 -16.40 18.87
N GLY A 156 8.76 -15.35 19.58
CA GLY A 156 8.44 -14.06 19.00
C GLY A 156 9.63 -13.40 18.27
N LEU A 157 10.84 -13.48 18.85
CA LEU A 157 12.07 -12.99 18.22
C LEU A 157 12.45 -13.78 16.97
N LYS A 158 12.25 -15.11 16.97
CA LYS A 158 12.41 -15.93 15.75
C LYS A 158 11.41 -15.54 14.67
N GLY A 159 10.15 -15.29 15.06
CA GLY A 159 9.12 -14.80 14.14
C GLY A 159 9.45 -13.41 13.58
N LEU A 160 9.99 -12.52 14.40
CA LEU A 160 10.49 -11.20 14.00
C LEU A 160 11.64 -11.32 13.00
N ALA A 161 12.64 -12.16 13.31
CA ALA A 161 13.77 -12.42 12.43
C ALA A 161 13.31 -13.03 11.09
N GLY A 162 12.39 -13.99 11.13
CA GLY A 162 11.81 -14.62 9.94
C GLY A 162 11.08 -13.62 9.04
N GLN A 163 10.26 -12.74 9.62
CA GLN A 163 9.59 -11.67 8.87
C GLN A 163 10.60 -10.70 8.25
N THR A 164 11.62 -10.31 9.01
CA THR A 164 12.68 -9.38 8.54
C THR A 164 13.47 -9.99 7.38
N VAL A 165 13.93 -11.24 7.52
CA VAL A 165 14.69 -11.92 6.48
C VAL A 165 13.84 -12.11 5.22
N LEU A 166 12.57 -12.50 5.37
CA LEU A 166 11.68 -12.68 4.23
C LEU A 166 11.44 -11.35 3.49
N ASP A 167 11.17 -10.27 4.22
CA ASP A 167 10.91 -8.96 3.61
C ASP A 167 12.15 -8.43 2.89
N LEU A 168 13.32 -8.51 3.52
CA LEU A 168 14.60 -8.14 2.90
C LEU A 168 14.88 -8.99 1.65
N THR A 169 14.63 -10.30 1.70
CA THR A 169 14.81 -11.18 0.54
C THR A 169 13.91 -10.77 -0.63
N VAL A 170 12.65 -10.42 -0.36
CA VAL A 170 11.73 -9.91 -1.39
C VAL A 170 12.19 -8.55 -1.92
N LEU A 171 12.74 -7.69 -1.05
CA LEU A 171 13.28 -6.41 -1.46
C LEU A 171 14.50 -6.57 -2.38
N THR A 172 15.43 -7.47 -2.05
CA THR A 172 16.62 -7.76 -2.85
C THR A 172 16.30 -8.47 -4.16
N LEU A 173 15.45 -9.51 -4.13
CA LEU A 173 15.27 -10.41 -5.27
C LEU A 173 14.11 -10.03 -6.19
N ILE A 174 13.18 -9.20 -5.71
CA ILE A 174 11.96 -8.84 -6.47
C ILE A 174 11.86 -7.33 -6.63
N TYR A 175 11.90 -6.56 -5.54
CA TYR A 175 11.69 -5.10 -5.59
C TYR A 175 12.75 -4.38 -6.43
N LEU A 176 14.04 -4.53 -6.09
CA LEU A 176 15.13 -3.82 -6.77
C LEU A 176 15.24 -4.21 -8.25
N PRO A 177 15.27 -5.50 -8.64
CA PRO A 177 15.26 -5.89 -10.05
C PRO A 177 14.07 -5.31 -10.80
N THR A 178 12.87 -5.35 -10.21
CA THR A 178 11.66 -4.81 -10.86
C THR A 178 11.75 -3.31 -11.06
N PHE A 179 12.26 -2.56 -10.07
CA PHE A 179 12.50 -1.13 -10.21
C PHE A 179 13.42 -0.83 -11.39
N TYR A 180 14.52 -1.57 -11.53
CA TYR A 180 15.47 -1.39 -12.62
C TYR A 180 14.89 -1.75 -13.99
N ILE A 181 14.04 -2.78 -14.08
CA ILE A 181 13.33 -3.13 -15.32
C ILE A 181 12.34 -2.02 -15.70
N PHE A 182 11.60 -1.47 -14.73
CA PHE A 182 10.72 -0.33 -14.95
C PHE A 182 11.51 0.90 -15.41
N LYS A 183 12.64 1.18 -14.77
CA LYS A 183 13.54 2.26 -15.14
C LYS A 183 14.00 2.10 -16.60
N ALA A 184 14.46 0.92 -16.98
CA ALA A 184 14.84 0.62 -18.37
C ALA A 184 13.65 0.76 -19.33
N GLY A 185 12.45 0.35 -18.94
CA GLY A 185 11.24 0.50 -19.76
C GLY A 185 10.85 1.94 -20.04
N VAL A 186 11.06 2.85 -19.08
CA VAL A 186 10.77 4.27 -19.25
C VAL A 186 11.87 4.98 -20.05
N PHE A 187 13.13 4.66 -19.79
CA PHE A 187 14.26 5.46 -20.31
C PHE A 187 14.99 4.89 -21.52
N SER A 188 14.80 3.61 -21.88
CA SER A 188 15.51 3.02 -23.02
C SER A 188 14.99 3.47 -24.39
N GLY A 189 13.76 4.03 -24.46
CA GLY A 189 13.09 4.36 -25.72
C GLY A 189 12.67 3.14 -26.56
N SER A 190 13.04 1.93 -26.16
CA SER A 190 12.57 0.69 -26.79
C SER A 190 11.13 0.40 -26.38
N MET A 191 10.36 -0.32 -27.21
CA MET A 191 9.05 -0.89 -26.84
C MET A 191 9.13 -2.41 -26.58
N ASP A 192 10.32 -3.00 -26.74
CA ASP A 192 10.56 -4.43 -26.59
C ASP A 192 10.83 -4.79 -25.12
N PRO A 193 9.97 -5.60 -24.48
CA PRO A 193 10.16 -6.02 -23.09
C PRO A 193 11.46 -6.77 -22.83
N SER A 194 12.00 -7.48 -23.83
CA SER A 194 13.26 -8.23 -23.68
C SER A 194 14.43 -7.28 -23.44
N VAL A 195 14.47 -6.16 -24.16
CA VAL A 195 15.48 -5.10 -24.02
C VAL A 195 15.40 -4.46 -22.65
N TRP A 196 14.20 -4.14 -22.16
CA TRP A 196 14.03 -3.54 -20.83
C TRP A 196 14.43 -4.50 -19.71
N THR A 197 14.14 -5.78 -19.89
CA THR A 197 14.45 -6.81 -18.89
C THR A 197 15.95 -7.02 -18.81
N SER A 198 16.64 -7.22 -19.94
CA SER A 198 18.10 -7.40 -19.95
C SER A 198 18.82 -6.17 -19.44
N THR A 199 18.48 -4.98 -19.97
CA THR A 199 19.09 -3.70 -19.56
C THR A 199 18.83 -3.41 -18.09
N GLY A 200 17.62 -3.67 -17.60
CA GLY A 200 17.27 -3.52 -16.20
C GLY A 200 18.10 -4.43 -15.29
N LEU A 201 18.20 -5.71 -15.64
CA LEU A 201 18.99 -6.68 -14.85
C LEU A 201 20.49 -6.37 -14.88
N GLU A 202 21.05 -5.96 -16.01
CA GLU A 202 22.45 -5.54 -16.12
C GLU A 202 22.72 -4.29 -15.25
N ASN A 203 21.81 -3.31 -15.29
CA ASN A 203 21.89 -2.12 -14.44
C ASN A 203 21.76 -2.47 -12.95
N TYR A 204 20.89 -3.43 -12.61
CA TYR A 204 20.78 -3.91 -11.24
C TYR A 204 22.06 -4.60 -10.78
N GLN A 205 22.60 -5.52 -11.59
CA GLN A 205 23.83 -6.26 -11.27
C GLN A 205 25.03 -5.32 -11.09
N SER A 206 25.18 -4.32 -11.95
CA SER A 206 26.26 -3.33 -11.85
C SER A 206 26.17 -2.44 -10.62
N ASN A 207 24.95 -2.19 -10.11
CA ASN A 207 24.72 -1.37 -8.92
C ASN A 207 24.44 -2.19 -7.65
N PHE A 208 24.43 -3.52 -7.75
CA PHE A 208 23.93 -4.43 -6.70
C PHE A 208 24.54 -4.12 -5.34
N ALA A 209 25.87 -4.08 -5.24
CA ALA A 209 26.54 -3.93 -3.96
C ALA A 209 26.20 -2.61 -3.25
N LYS A 210 26.06 -1.51 -3.99
CA LYS A 210 25.73 -0.20 -3.42
C LYS A 210 24.26 -0.15 -3.01
N ASP A 211 23.37 -0.54 -3.93
CA ASP A 211 21.93 -0.42 -3.71
C ASP A 211 21.42 -1.40 -2.67
N GLU A 212 21.98 -2.61 -2.63
CA GLU A 212 21.67 -3.60 -1.59
C GLU A 212 22.18 -3.15 -0.23
N PHE A 213 23.38 -2.57 -0.16
CA PHE A 213 23.91 -2.03 1.09
C PHE A 213 23.05 -0.88 1.62
N ASP A 214 22.65 0.06 0.75
CA ASP A 214 21.76 1.16 1.11
C ASP A 214 20.37 0.65 1.52
N LEU A 215 19.86 -0.36 0.81
CA LEU A 215 18.60 -1.02 1.13
C LEU A 215 18.65 -1.66 2.51
N LEU A 216 19.65 -2.49 2.79
CA LEU A 216 19.81 -3.14 4.10
C LEU A 216 19.97 -2.10 5.21
N ARG A 217 20.74 -1.03 4.98
CA ARG A 217 20.96 0.03 5.97
C ARG A 217 19.67 0.74 6.37
N VAL A 218 18.71 0.88 5.44
CA VAL A 218 17.43 1.54 5.69
C VAL A 218 16.39 0.54 6.21
N TRP A 219 16.23 -0.59 5.51
CA TRP A 219 15.13 -1.52 5.72
C TRP A 219 15.37 -2.50 6.86
N PHE A 220 16.59 -2.96 7.10
CA PHE A 220 16.86 -3.85 8.24
C PHE A 220 16.45 -3.24 9.59
N PRO A 221 16.90 -2.03 9.97
CA PRO A 221 16.46 -1.42 11.22
C PRO A 221 14.97 -1.05 11.18
N ALA A 222 14.46 -0.62 10.03
CA ALA A 222 13.05 -0.27 9.88
C ALA A 222 12.13 -1.48 10.06
N ASP A 223 12.49 -2.64 9.55
CA ASP A 223 11.72 -3.88 9.66
C ASP A 223 11.72 -4.41 11.08
N ILE A 224 12.85 -4.35 11.79
CA ILE A 224 12.90 -4.68 13.21
C ILE A 224 11.87 -3.83 13.99
N VAL A 225 11.83 -2.52 13.73
CA VAL A 225 10.86 -1.62 14.37
C VAL A 225 9.44 -1.93 13.91
N CYS A 226 9.20 -2.01 12.60
CA CYS A 226 7.89 -2.23 12.00
C CYS A 226 7.26 -3.53 12.48
N PHE A 227 8.03 -4.61 12.60
CA PHE A 227 7.49 -5.91 13.02
C PHE A 227 7.41 -6.04 14.55
N SER A 228 8.07 -5.16 15.31
CA SER A 228 7.98 -5.11 16.78
C SER A 228 6.84 -4.25 17.31
N VAL A 229 6.30 -3.31 16.53
CA VAL A 229 5.16 -2.48 16.96
C VAL A 229 3.81 -3.21 16.78
N PRO A 230 2.76 -2.78 17.52
CA PRO A 230 1.40 -3.27 17.33
C PRO A 230 0.93 -3.26 15.87
N LEU A 231 0.07 -4.21 15.49
CA LEU A 231 -0.36 -4.42 14.11
C LEU A 231 -0.89 -3.15 13.42
N TYR A 232 -1.63 -2.32 14.17
CA TYR A 232 -2.18 -1.06 13.66
C TYR A 232 -1.12 0.03 13.37
N LEU A 233 0.06 -0.03 14.00
CA LEU A 233 1.17 0.89 13.77
C LEU A 233 2.12 0.43 12.66
N ARG A 234 2.13 -0.86 12.30
CA ARG A 234 3.05 -1.40 11.31
C ARG A 234 2.95 -0.68 9.97
N LEU A 235 1.72 -0.50 9.48
CA LEU A 235 1.46 0.16 8.20
C LEU A 235 1.89 1.63 8.22
N PRO A 236 1.47 2.48 9.19
CA PRO A 236 1.97 3.85 9.31
C PRO A 236 3.50 3.97 9.34
N VAL A 237 4.19 3.19 10.18
CA VAL A 237 5.66 3.24 10.30
C VAL A 237 6.31 2.86 8.96
N ARG A 238 5.84 1.77 8.35
CA ARG A 238 6.35 1.31 7.05
C ARG A 238 6.11 2.34 5.94
N HIS A 239 4.99 3.06 5.95
CA HIS A 239 4.71 4.11 4.97
C HIS A 239 5.68 5.28 5.09
N VAL A 240 6.04 5.71 6.30
CA VAL A 240 7.02 6.79 6.53
C VAL A 240 8.39 6.38 5.98
N VAL A 241 8.88 5.20 6.37
CA VAL A 241 10.17 4.69 5.88
C VAL A 241 10.14 4.52 4.35
N SER A 242 9.05 3.96 3.82
CA SER A 242 8.88 3.76 2.38
C SER A 242 8.86 5.08 1.61
N PHE A 243 8.28 6.15 2.17
CA PHE A 243 8.29 7.47 1.53
C PHE A 243 9.72 8.03 1.45
N VAL A 244 10.47 7.99 2.55
CA VAL A 244 11.87 8.44 2.58
C VAL A 244 12.75 7.61 1.65
N TRP A 245 12.60 6.28 1.66
CA TRP A 245 13.31 5.38 0.76
C TRP A 245 12.98 5.67 -0.71
N THR A 246 11.71 5.97 -1.03
CA THR A 246 11.32 6.31 -2.41
C THR A 246 11.94 7.63 -2.85
N ALA A 247 11.97 8.64 -1.97
CA ALA A 247 12.62 9.92 -2.27
C ALA A 247 14.14 9.73 -2.45
N TYR A 248 14.78 8.91 -1.61
CA TYR A 248 16.18 8.52 -1.78
C TYR A 248 16.42 7.83 -3.11
N LEU A 249 15.60 6.84 -3.48
CA LEU A 249 15.74 6.10 -4.73
C LEU A 249 15.52 7.00 -5.95
N SER A 250 14.58 7.94 -5.87
CA SER A 250 14.39 8.97 -6.91
C SER A 250 15.60 9.88 -7.05
N PHE A 251 16.19 10.31 -5.94
CA PHE A 251 17.38 11.14 -5.97
C PHE A 251 18.60 10.37 -6.51
N ALA A 252 18.86 9.17 -5.99
CA ALA A 252 20.06 8.39 -6.29
C ALA A 252 20.00 7.69 -7.65
N ARG A 253 18.79 7.27 -8.10
CA ARG A 253 18.58 6.42 -9.26
C ARG A 253 17.52 6.92 -10.23
N GLY A 254 16.86 8.03 -9.95
CA GLY A 254 15.83 8.58 -10.85
C GLY A 254 16.40 9.33 -12.06
N GLY A 255 17.65 9.80 -12.00
CA GLY A 255 18.34 10.41 -13.13
C GLY A 255 18.81 9.41 -14.18
N HIS A 256 19.02 9.92 -15.40
CA HIS A 256 19.56 9.20 -16.55
C HIS A 256 21.03 8.81 -16.34
#